data_AF-A0A2R5EHB0-F1
#
_entry.id   AF-A0A2R5EHB0-F1
#
_cell.length_a   1.000
_cell.length_b   1.000
_cell.length_c   1.000
_cell.angle_alpha   90.00
_cell.angle_beta   90.00
_cell.angle_gamma   90.00
#
_symmetry.space_group_name_H-M   'P 1'
#
loop_
_entity.id
_entity.type
_entity.pdbx_description
1 polymer ?
#
loop_
_entity_poly.entity_id
_entity_poly.type
_entity_poly.pdbx_seq_one_letter_code
_entity_poly.pdbx_strand_id
1 'polypeptide(L)'
;MAPIPARIRTLSRLLRIIALLSATLLPILVALLWSQTAHWADWGITWSDAFRICGITPAQLAPSQRLLGFLTDLPALVAGSAAFFILAGICRRYGQGELFSAAVARAYRRFALALLIWGALRVLAQTLLVLALTLDLPPGQQLVVISISSDTLAMGLLGLAVYLLGQVMEEGRRLQEDNALIL
;
A
#
# COMPACT_ATOMS: atom_id res chain seq x y z
N MET A 1 -7.84 9.06 35.16
CA MET A 1 -7.45 8.40 33.90
C MET A 1 -6.81 7.06 34.23
N ALA A 2 -7.46 5.94 33.90
CA ALA A 2 -6.92 4.61 34.20
C ALA A 2 -5.62 4.37 33.40
N PRO A 3 -4.53 3.86 34.02
CA PRO A 3 -3.28 3.60 33.31
C PRO A 3 -3.50 2.52 32.25
N ILE A 4 -3.19 2.86 31.00
CA ILE A 4 -3.31 1.93 29.88
C ILE A 4 -2.43 0.70 30.16
N PRO A 5 -2.97 -0.53 30.10
CA PRO A 5 -2.23 -1.73 30.46
C PRO A 5 -0.98 -1.87 29.59
N ALA A 6 0.15 -2.24 30.21
CA ALA A 6 1.47 -2.29 29.57
C ALA A 6 1.49 -3.12 28.27
N ARG A 7 0.63 -4.15 28.17
CA ARG A 7 0.45 -4.98 26.98
C ARG A 7 0.05 -4.16 25.74
N ILE A 8 -0.86 -3.20 25.87
CA ILE A 8 -1.31 -2.36 24.74
C ILE A 8 -0.15 -1.52 24.21
N ARG A 9 0.67 -0.98 25.11
CA ARG A 9 1.85 -0.17 24.75
C ARG A 9 2.97 -0.97 24.10
N THR A 10 3.16 -2.24 24.49
CA THR A 10 4.12 -3.14 23.83
C THR A 10 3.61 -3.56 22.45
N LEU A 11 2.32 -3.88 22.34
CA LEU A 11 1.68 -4.22 21.07
C LEU A 11 1.78 -3.07 20.07
N SER A 12 1.51 -1.82 20.49
CA SER A 12 1.65 -0.64 19.64
C SER A 12 3.08 -0.40 19.18
N ARG A 13 4.08 -0.68 20.03
CA ARG A 13 5.50 -0.60 19.64
C ARG A 13 5.89 -1.68 18.65
N LEU A 14 5.42 -2.90 18.86
CA LEU A 14 5.69 -4.03 17.98
C LEU A 14 5.03 -3.81 16.61
N LEU A 15 3.77 -3.37 16.57
CA LEU A 15 3.07 -3.01 15.33
C LEU A 15 3.78 -1.88 14.58
N ARG A 16 4.31 -0.88 15.31
CA ARG A 16 5.12 0.19 14.72
C ARG A 16 6.40 -0.32 14.08
N ILE A 17 7.14 -1.20 14.77
CA ILE A 17 8.38 -1.80 14.25
C ILE A 17 8.07 -2.63 13.01
N ILE A 18 7.03 -3.47 13.07
CA ILE A 18 6.58 -4.26 11.92
C ILE A 18 6.23 -3.33 10.76
N ALA A 19 5.43 -2.28 10.97
CA ALA A 19 5.06 -1.36 9.89
C ALA A 19 6.28 -0.65 9.28
N LEU A 20 7.25 -0.21 10.09
CA LEU A 20 8.48 0.41 9.59
C LEU A 20 9.36 -0.58 8.83
N LEU A 21 9.50 -1.80 9.35
CA LEU A 21 10.19 -2.88 8.65
C LEU A 21 9.50 -3.16 7.33
N SER A 22 8.18 -3.31 7.30
CA SER A 22 7.42 -3.51 6.05
C SER A 22 7.61 -2.34 5.07
N ALA A 23 7.65 -1.08 5.55
CA ALA A 23 7.84 0.10 4.71
C ALA A 23 9.21 0.12 4.00
N THR A 24 10.26 -0.40 4.63
CA THR A 24 11.62 -0.44 4.09
C THR A 24 11.93 -1.75 3.38
N LEU A 25 11.37 -2.87 3.85
CA LEU A 25 11.57 -4.18 3.27
C LEU A 25 10.86 -4.30 1.91
N LEU A 26 9.69 -3.67 1.74
CA LEU A 26 8.95 -3.66 0.47
C LEU A 26 9.78 -3.18 -0.72
N PRO A 27 10.37 -1.97 -0.72
CA PRO A 27 11.19 -1.51 -1.86
C PRO A 27 12.42 -2.38 -2.09
N ILE A 28 13.04 -2.90 -1.02
CA ILE A 28 14.20 -3.80 -1.13
C ILE A 28 13.79 -5.12 -1.80
N LEU A 29 12.68 -5.72 -1.36
CA LEU A 29 12.16 -6.97 -1.94
C LEU A 29 11.79 -6.78 -3.41
N VAL A 30 11.11 -5.69 -3.77
CA VAL A 30 10.74 -5.41 -5.17
C VAL A 30 11.98 -5.18 -6.03
N ALA A 31 12.99 -4.46 -5.53
CA ALA A 31 14.25 -4.27 -6.24
C ALA A 31 15.02 -5.59 -6.44
N LEU A 32 15.08 -6.44 -5.41
CA LEU A 32 15.68 -7.78 -5.49
C LEU A 32 14.90 -8.72 -6.42
N LEU A 33 13.57 -8.57 -6.48
CA LEU A 33 12.74 -9.33 -7.39
C LEU A 33 13.10 -8.96 -8.83
N TRP A 34 13.10 -7.66 -9.16
CA TRP A 34 13.46 -7.15 -10.49
C TRP A 34 14.91 -7.47 -10.90
N SER A 35 15.83 -7.71 -9.94
CA SER A 35 17.19 -8.15 -10.26
C SER A 35 17.27 -9.65 -10.59
N GLN A 36 16.38 -10.47 -10.02
CA GLN A 36 16.38 -11.93 -10.18
C GLN A 36 15.28 -12.45 -11.12
N THR A 37 14.91 -11.70 -12.16
CA THR A 37 13.82 -12.07 -13.09
C THR A 37 13.93 -13.47 -13.71
N ALA A 38 15.15 -14.01 -13.79
CA ALA A 38 15.40 -15.37 -14.30
C ALA A 38 14.83 -16.47 -13.40
N HIS A 39 14.83 -16.31 -12.07
CA HIS A 39 14.38 -17.33 -11.12
C HIS A 39 12.89 -17.22 -10.78
N TRP A 40 12.17 -16.29 -11.39
CA TRP A 40 10.75 -16.06 -11.08
C TRP A 40 9.88 -17.28 -11.38
N ALA A 41 10.17 -17.98 -12.48
CA ALA A 41 9.46 -19.20 -12.86
C ALA A 41 9.68 -20.33 -11.83
N ASP A 42 10.91 -20.48 -11.34
CA ASP A 42 11.30 -21.51 -10.38
C ASP A 42 10.66 -21.29 -9.00
N TRP A 43 10.45 -20.04 -8.62
CA TRP A 43 9.83 -19.67 -7.34
C TRP A 43 8.30 -19.72 -7.37
N GLY A 44 7.69 -20.10 -8.51
CA GLY A 44 6.23 -20.12 -8.67
C GLY A 44 5.61 -18.73 -8.56
N ILE A 45 6.42 -17.69 -8.75
CA ILE A 45 5.99 -16.29 -8.59
C ILE A 45 5.29 -15.86 -9.87
N THR A 46 3.95 -15.90 -9.85
CA THR A 46 3.09 -15.40 -10.92
C THR A 46 2.88 -13.90 -10.74
N TRP A 47 3.85 -13.06 -11.12
CA TRP A 47 3.65 -11.61 -11.08
C TRP A 47 2.96 -11.05 -12.33
N SER A 48 2.07 -10.09 -12.07
CA SER A 48 1.17 -9.32 -12.94
C SER A 48 0.44 -10.11 -14.02
N ASP A 49 -0.90 -9.99 -14.04
CA ASP A 49 -1.71 -10.48 -15.17
C ASP A 49 -1.17 -9.98 -16.52
N ALA A 50 -0.47 -8.83 -16.53
CA ALA A 50 0.17 -8.25 -17.70
C ALA A 50 1.05 -9.24 -18.48
N PHE A 51 1.91 -10.03 -17.81
CA PHE A 51 2.77 -11.01 -18.49
C PHE A 51 1.97 -12.19 -19.05
N ARG A 52 0.91 -12.62 -18.35
CA ARG A 52 -0.01 -13.68 -18.82
C ARG A 52 -0.81 -13.21 -20.03
N ILE A 53 -1.27 -11.96 -20.01
CA ILE A 53 -2.03 -11.32 -21.10
C ILE A 53 -1.16 -11.15 -22.34
N CYS A 54 0.09 -10.72 -22.17
CA CYS A 54 1.02 -10.50 -23.29
C CYS A 54 1.66 -11.80 -23.79
N GLY A 55 1.57 -12.92 -23.05
CA GLY A 55 2.19 -14.19 -23.41
C GLY A 55 3.72 -14.16 -23.40
N ILE A 56 4.34 -13.19 -22.70
CA ILE A 56 5.79 -13.00 -22.66
C ILE A 56 6.37 -13.69 -21.43
N THR A 57 7.43 -14.47 -21.61
CA THR A 57 8.13 -15.09 -20.47
C THR A 57 9.07 -14.10 -19.78
N PRO A 58 9.04 -14.00 -18.44
CA PRO A 58 9.88 -13.06 -17.67
C PRO A 58 11.39 -13.19 -17.92
N ALA A 59 11.82 -14.39 -18.30
CA ALA A 59 13.22 -14.71 -18.59
C ALA A 59 13.76 -14.04 -19.86
N GLN A 60 12.88 -13.68 -20.80
CA GLN A 60 13.26 -13.07 -22.08
C GLN A 60 13.32 -11.54 -22.03
N LEU A 61 12.99 -10.90 -20.89
CA LEU A 61 13.01 -9.45 -20.80
C LEU A 61 14.42 -8.88 -20.93
N ALA A 62 14.56 -7.93 -21.85
CA ALA A 62 15.75 -7.11 -21.99
C ALA A 62 16.00 -6.28 -20.72
N PRO A 63 17.25 -5.92 -20.38
CA PRO A 63 17.56 -5.09 -19.22
C PRO A 63 16.82 -3.75 -19.18
N SER A 64 16.57 -3.15 -20.36
CA SER A 64 15.79 -1.93 -20.52
C SER A 64 14.32 -2.10 -20.10
N GLN A 65 13.68 -3.22 -20.46
CA GLN A 65 12.30 -3.54 -20.07
C GLN A 65 12.19 -3.80 -18.56
N ARG A 66 13.22 -4.38 -17.95
CA ARG A 66 13.29 -4.54 -16.48
C ARG A 66 13.34 -3.20 -15.77
N LEU A 67 14.13 -2.26 -16.30
CA LEU A 67 14.19 -0.91 -15.76
C LEU A 67 12.86 -0.17 -15.93
N LEU A 68 12.22 -0.28 -17.09
CA LEU A 68 10.90 0.33 -17.34
C LEU A 68 9.84 -0.22 -16.40
N GLY A 69 9.81 -1.54 -16.18
CA GLY A 69 8.87 -2.16 -15.26
C GLY A 69 9.09 -1.73 -13.81
N PHE A 70 10.36 -1.64 -13.38
CA PHE A 70 10.70 -1.08 -12.08
C PHE A 70 10.29 0.40 -11.95
N LEU A 71 10.49 1.20 -13.00
CA LEU A 71 10.08 2.61 -13.03
C LEU A 71 8.56 2.78 -12.97
N THR A 72 7.78 1.88 -13.59
CA THR A 72 6.32 1.91 -13.49
C THR A 72 5.81 1.50 -12.11
N ASP A 73 6.52 0.62 -11.40
CA ASP A 73 6.17 0.19 -10.04
C ASP A 73 6.61 1.18 -8.95
N LEU A 74 7.63 2.01 -9.21
CA LEU A 74 8.19 2.99 -8.26
C LEU A 74 7.12 3.88 -7.60
N PRO A 75 6.20 4.51 -8.35
CA PRO A 75 5.15 5.35 -7.77
C PRO A 75 4.25 4.58 -6.79
N ALA A 76 3.88 3.34 -7.13
CA ALA A 76 3.09 2.49 -6.26
C ALA A 76 3.88 2.08 -5.02
N LEU A 77 5.18 1.77 -5.17
CA LEU A 77 6.09 1.47 -4.08
C LEU A 77 6.18 2.63 -3.07
N VAL A 78 6.39 3.85 -3.57
CA VAL A 78 6.47 5.06 -2.73
C VAL A 78 5.15 5.29 -1.97
N ALA A 79 4.02 5.13 -2.65
CA ALA A 79 2.70 5.25 -2.01
C ALA A 79 2.48 4.19 -0.91
N GLY A 80 2.88 2.94 -1.18
CA GLY A 80 2.82 1.85 -0.20
C GLY A 80 3.70 2.11 1.02
N SER A 81 4.98 2.47 0.82
CA SER A 81 5.88 2.84 1.91
C SER A 81 5.32 4.01 2.72
N ALA A 82 4.77 5.04 2.07
CA ALA A 82 4.13 6.16 2.75
C ALA A 82 2.94 5.71 3.63
N ALA A 83 2.10 4.80 3.15
CA ALA A 83 1.00 4.24 3.93
C ALA A 83 1.52 3.54 5.21
N PHE A 84 2.55 2.70 5.11
CA PHE A 84 3.15 2.04 6.27
C PHE A 84 3.82 3.04 7.24
N PHE A 85 4.46 4.09 6.75
CA PHE A 85 4.99 5.17 7.60
C PHE A 85 3.88 5.90 8.38
N ILE A 86 2.76 6.18 7.73
CA ILE A 86 1.60 6.81 8.40
C ILE A 86 1.05 5.86 9.48
N LEU A 87 0.94 4.56 9.18
CA LEU A 87 0.51 3.54 10.15
C LEU A 87 1.44 3.47 11.37
N ALA A 88 2.76 3.51 11.16
CA ALA A 88 3.75 3.57 12.23
C ALA A 88 3.57 4.82 13.11
N GLY A 89 3.19 5.95 12.51
CA GLY A 89 2.84 7.18 13.23
C GLY A 89 1.58 7.05 14.09
N ILE A 90 0.53 6.38 13.58
CA ILE A 90 -0.70 6.07 14.34
C ILE A 90 -0.36 5.20 15.55
N CYS A 91 0.40 4.12 15.34
CA CYS A 91 0.81 3.21 16.41
C CYS A 91 1.63 3.91 17.50
N ARG A 92 2.50 4.86 17.13
CA ARG A 92 3.25 5.67 18.09
C ARG A 92 2.34 6.46 19.03
N ARG A 93 1.31 7.12 18.48
CA ARG A 93 0.34 7.93 19.26
C ARG A 93 -0.53 7.06 20.17
N TYR A 94 -0.98 5.91 19.67
CA TYR A 94 -1.67 4.90 20.48
C TYR A 94 -0.83 4.45 21.68
N GLY A 95 0.47 4.21 21.48
CA GLY A 95 1.38 3.81 22.56
C GLY A 95 1.63 4.89 23.62
N GLN A 96 1.33 6.16 23.32
CA GLN A 96 1.43 7.30 24.24
C GLN A 96 0.12 7.59 24.99
N GLY A 97 -0.97 6.88 24.64
CA GLY A 97 -2.27 7.02 25.29
C GLY A 97 -3.17 8.13 24.74
N GLU A 98 -2.78 8.76 23.63
CA GLU A 98 -3.63 9.69 22.88
C GLU A 98 -4.64 8.91 22.03
N LEU A 99 -5.70 8.40 22.65
CA LEU A 99 -6.74 7.61 21.98
C LEU A 99 -7.75 8.47 21.20
N PHE A 100 -8.05 9.67 21.69
CA PHE A 100 -9.08 10.58 21.14
C PHE A 100 -8.53 11.96 20.81
N SER A 101 -7.42 12.02 20.08
CA SER A 101 -6.86 13.27 19.58
C SER A 101 -7.28 13.51 18.13
N ALA A 102 -7.63 14.75 17.78
CA ALA A 102 -7.86 15.17 16.38
C ALA A 102 -6.65 14.82 15.47
N ALA A 103 -5.47 14.67 16.06
CA ALA A 103 -4.29 14.22 15.35
C ALA A 103 -4.39 12.75 14.89
N VAL A 104 -5.05 11.86 15.66
CA VAL A 104 -5.26 10.44 15.32
C VAL A 104 -6.33 10.29 14.23
N ALA A 105 -7.45 11.00 14.33
CA ALA A 105 -8.47 11.03 13.27
C ALA A 105 -7.89 11.50 11.92
N ARG A 106 -7.09 12.58 11.93
CA ARG A 106 -6.36 13.03 10.73
C ARG A 106 -5.37 11.99 10.21
N ALA A 107 -4.70 11.25 11.09
CA ALA A 107 -3.75 10.21 10.69
C ALA A 107 -4.47 9.02 10.02
N TYR A 108 -5.63 8.60 10.54
CA TYR A 108 -6.47 7.58 9.91
C TYR A 108 -6.96 8.00 8.53
N ARG A 109 -7.43 9.26 8.36
CA ARG A 109 -7.83 9.78 7.05
C ARG A 109 -6.65 9.80 6.05
N ARG A 110 -5.47 10.22 6.50
CA ARG A 110 -4.25 10.18 5.68
C ARG A 110 -3.85 8.76 5.30
N PHE A 111 -3.97 7.81 6.22
CA PHE A 111 -3.68 6.40 5.94
C PHE A 111 -4.67 5.80 4.94
N ALA A 112 -5.97 6.07 5.11
CA ALA A 112 -6.99 5.66 4.15
C ALA A 112 -6.75 6.24 2.76
N LEU A 113 -6.45 7.54 2.66
CA LEU A 113 -6.07 8.18 1.40
C LEU A 113 -4.81 7.55 0.80
N ALA A 114 -3.78 7.28 1.61
CA ALA A 114 -2.57 6.63 1.13
C ALA A 114 -2.84 5.21 0.59
N LEU A 115 -3.73 4.44 1.23
CA LEU A 115 -4.15 3.13 0.73
C LEU A 115 -4.91 3.22 -0.61
N LEU A 116 -5.83 4.18 -0.73
CA LEU A 116 -6.58 4.40 -1.97
C LEU A 116 -5.67 4.84 -3.11
N ILE A 117 -4.78 5.80 -2.83
CA ILE A 117 -3.76 6.27 -3.78
C ILE A 117 -2.87 5.09 -4.18
N TRP A 118 -2.39 4.30 -3.21
CA TRP A 118 -1.56 3.13 -3.49
C TRP A 118 -2.27 2.11 -4.40
N GLY A 119 -3.53 1.79 -4.12
CA GLY A 119 -4.33 0.91 -4.96
C GLY A 119 -4.49 1.44 -6.40
N ALA A 120 -4.83 2.73 -6.55
CA ALA A 120 -4.96 3.37 -7.86
C ALA A 120 -3.63 3.36 -8.65
N LEU A 121 -2.52 3.67 -7.98
CA LEU A 121 -1.18 3.63 -8.59
C LEU A 121 -0.76 2.22 -8.97
N ARG A 122 -1.18 1.18 -8.25
CA ARG A 122 -0.92 -0.23 -8.65
C ARG A 122 -1.65 -0.61 -9.93
N VAL A 123 -2.92 -0.23 -10.08
CA VAL A 123 -3.68 -0.46 -11.33
C VAL A 123 -3.04 0.28 -12.50
N LEU A 124 -2.64 1.54 -12.26
CA LEU A 124 -1.99 2.36 -13.27
C LEU A 124 -0.62 1.78 -13.67
N ALA A 125 0.18 1.34 -12.70
CA ALA A 125 1.48 0.70 -12.92
C ALA A 125 1.34 -0.58 -13.77
N GLN A 126 0.36 -1.43 -13.46
CA GLN A 126 0.08 -2.63 -14.25
C GLN A 126 -0.34 -2.30 -15.68
N THR A 127 -1.21 -1.29 -15.85
CA THR A 127 -1.66 -0.86 -17.19
C THR A 127 -0.50 -0.30 -18.02
N LEU A 128 0.35 0.53 -17.41
CA LEU A 128 1.56 1.07 -18.03
C LEU A 128 2.56 -0.05 -18.39
N LEU A 129 2.69 -1.07 -17.55
CA LEU A 129 3.55 -2.22 -17.81
C LEU A 129 3.05 -3.03 -19.02
N VAL A 130 1.74 -3.30 -19.13
CA VAL A 130 1.15 -3.94 -20.33
C VAL A 130 1.46 -3.11 -21.57
N LEU A 131 1.28 -1.79 -21.49
CA LEU A 131 1.54 -0.92 -22.63
C LEU A 131 3.03 -0.93 -23.01
N ALA A 132 3.94 -0.83 -22.04
CA ALA A 132 5.38 -0.89 -22.28
C ALA A 132 5.81 -2.21 -22.93
N LEU A 133 5.21 -3.32 -22.51
CA LEU A 133 5.49 -4.65 -23.09
C LEU A 133 4.88 -4.84 -24.48
N THR A 134 3.74 -4.20 -24.76
CA THR A 134 3.05 -4.31 -26.06
C THR A 134 3.55 -3.31 -27.11
N LEU A 135 4.26 -2.25 -26.72
CA LEU A 135 4.91 -1.31 -27.65
C LEU A 135 6.06 -1.97 -28.44
N ASP A 136 6.71 -2.98 -27.87
CA ASP A 136 7.74 -3.77 -28.57
C ASP A 136 7.14 -4.82 -29.52
N LEU A 137 5.81 -4.99 -29.54
CA LEU A 137 5.12 -5.84 -30.51
C LEU A 137 4.83 -5.07 -31.82
N PRO A 138 4.83 -5.74 -32.97
CA PRO A 138 4.58 -5.11 -34.27
C PRO A 138 3.24 -4.35 -34.32
N PRO A 139 3.16 -3.25 -35.11
CA PRO A 139 1.99 -2.39 -35.16
C PRO A 139 0.75 -3.17 -35.60
N GLY A 140 -0.24 -3.27 -34.70
CA GLY A 140 -1.45 -4.10 -34.88
C GLY A 140 -1.81 -4.98 -33.66
N GLN A 141 -0.90 -5.15 -32.70
CA GLN A 141 -1.12 -5.94 -31.47
C GLN A 141 -0.97 -5.13 -30.17
N GLN A 142 -1.06 -3.79 -30.25
CA GLN A 142 -1.02 -2.94 -29.07
C GLN A 142 -2.32 -3.14 -28.27
N LEU A 143 -2.18 -3.70 -27.07
CA LEU A 143 -3.29 -3.97 -26.18
C LEU A 143 -3.19 -3.03 -24.99
N VAL A 144 -4.26 -2.27 -24.74
CA VAL A 144 -4.44 -1.58 -23.46
C VAL A 144 -5.31 -2.48 -22.60
N VAL A 145 -4.72 -3.09 -21.58
CA VAL A 145 -5.46 -3.93 -20.64
C VAL A 145 -5.42 -3.33 -19.25
N ILE A 146 -6.61 -3.02 -18.75
CA ILE A 146 -6.82 -2.59 -17.37
C ILE A 146 -7.14 -3.83 -16.55
N SER A 147 -6.16 -4.34 -15.81
CA SER A 147 -6.39 -5.47 -14.90
C SER A 147 -6.85 -4.93 -13.55
N ILE A 148 -8.09 -5.25 -13.18
CA ILE A 148 -8.59 -5.02 -11.82
C ILE A 148 -8.51 -6.36 -11.10
N SER A 149 -7.59 -6.45 -10.17
CA SER A 149 -7.37 -7.66 -9.39
C SER A 149 -8.14 -7.65 -8.06
N SER A 150 -8.43 -8.83 -7.54
CA SER A 150 -9.13 -8.99 -6.25
C SER A 150 -8.37 -8.34 -5.09
N ASP A 151 -7.03 -8.31 -5.13
CA ASP A 151 -6.21 -7.63 -4.12
C ASP A 151 -6.37 -6.10 -4.17
N THR A 152 -6.53 -5.52 -5.36
CA THR A 152 -6.80 -4.10 -5.52
C THR A 152 -8.17 -3.74 -4.95
N LEU A 153 -9.20 -4.55 -5.22
CA LEU A 153 -10.54 -4.36 -4.65
C LEU A 153 -10.52 -4.49 -3.12
N ALA A 154 -9.82 -5.49 -2.58
CA ALA A 154 -9.67 -5.67 -1.14
C ALA A 154 -8.96 -4.47 -0.48
N MET A 155 -7.90 -3.94 -1.11
CA MET A 155 -7.22 -2.72 -0.66
C MET A 155 -8.13 -1.51 -0.67
N GLY A 156 -8.93 -1.33 -1.73
CA GLY A 156 -9.90 -0.24 -1.83
C GLY A 156 -10.94 -0.31 -0.72
N LEU A 157 -11.51 -1.49 -0.49
CA LEU A 157 -12.47 -1.73 0.58
C LEU A 157 -11.85 -1.49 1.97
N LEU A 158 -10.63 -1.97 2.20
CA LEU A 158 -9.90 -1.74 3.44
C LEU A 158 -9.63 -0.23 3.65
N GLY A 159 -9.21 0.48 2.61
CA GLY A 159 -9.02 1.93 2.65
C GLY A 159 -10.31 2.67 3.01
N LEU A 160 -11.43 2.27 2.42
CA LEU A 160 -12.74 2.86 2.72
C LEU A 160 -13.21 2.54 4.15
N ALA A 161 -13.04 1.31 4.62
CA ALA A 161 -13.36 0.92 5.99
C ALA A 161 -12.54 1.75 6.99
N VAL A 162 -11.25 1.93 6.73
CA VAL A 162 -10.38 2.74 7.59
C VAL A 162 -10.74 4.24 7.51
N TYR A 163 -11.19 4.73 6.35
CA TYR A 163 -11.73 6.08 6.22
C TYR A 163 -12.95 6.29 7.13
N LEU A 164 -13.88 5.33 7.13
CA LEU A 164 -15.06 5.35 8.01
C LEU A 164 -14.66 5.31 9.49
N LEU A 165 -13.69 4.47 9.88
CA LEU A 165 -13.16 4.47 11.25
C LEU A 165 -12.60 5.85 11.65
N GLY A 166 -11.94 6.55 10.72
CA GLY A 166 -11.49 7.92 10.94
C GLY A 166 -12.63 8.92 11.18
N GLN A 167 -13.78 8.74 10.51
CA GLN A 167 -14.99 9.56 10.72
C GLN A 167 -15.63 9.27 12.08
N VAL A 168 -15.81 7.99 12.43
CA VAL A 168 -16.37 7.58 13.72
C VAL A 168 -15.54 8.08 14.90
N MET A 169 -14.21 8.09 14.76
CA MET A 169 -13.31 8.67 15.77
C MET A 169 -13.51 10.18 15.96
N GLU A 170 -13.81 10.92 14.89
CA GLU A 170 -14.10 12.36 14.96
C GLU A 170 -15.47 12.62 15.59
N GLU A 171 -16.48 11.79 15.30
CA GLU A 171 -17.80 11.85 15.93
C GLU A 171 -17.73 11.53 17.42
N GLY A 172 -17.00 10.48 17.81
CA GLY A 172 -16.78 10.13 19.22
C GLY A 172 -16.07 11.24 19.99
N ARG A 173 -15.14 11.96 19.34
CA ARG A 173 -14.47 13.13 19.91
C ARG A 173 -15.46 14.27 20.17
N ARG A 174 -16.34 14.58 19.22
CA ARG A 174 -17.38 15.62 19.39
C ARG A 174 -18.28 15.32 20.60
N LEU A 175 -18.74 14.07 20.73
CA LEU A 175 -19.56 13.64 21.87
C LEU A 175 -18.83 13.78 23.23
N GLN A 176 -17.50 13.63 23.23
CA GLN A 176 -16.68 13.78 24.44
C GLN A 176 -16.44 15.25 24.81
N GLU A 177 -16.33 16.15 23.82
CA GLU A 177 -16.29 17.60 24.06
C GLU A 177 -17.61 18.13 24.60
N ASP A 178 -18.73 17.68 24.03
CA ASP A 178 -20.07 18.10 24.49
C ASP A 178 -20.33 17.66 25.94
N ASN A 179 -19.92 16.45 26.32
CA ASN A 179 -20.01 15.98 27.71
C ASN A 179 -19.07 16.72 28.67
N ALA A 180 -17.96 17.29 28.20
CA ALA A 180 -17.04 18.08 29.03
C ALA A 180 -17.53 19.51 29.29
N LEU A 181 -18.48 20.02 28.48
CA LEU A 181 -19.10 21.33 28.65
C LEU A 181 -20.32 21.30 29.59
N ILE A 182 -20.83 20.12 29.94
CA ILE A 182 -22.02 19.93 30.79
C ILE A 182 -21.64 19.66 32.26
N LEU A 183 -20.37 19.34 32.56
CA LEU A 183 -19.83 19.18 33.93
C LEU A 183 -19.07 20.44 34.38
#